data_AF-A0A3Q0DWE4-F1
#
_entry.id   AF-A0A3Q0DWE4-F1
#
_cell.length_a   1.000
_cell.length_b   1.000
_cell.length_c   1.000
_cell.angle_alpha   90.00
_cell.angle_beta   90.00
_cell.angle_gamma   90.00
#
_symmetry.space_group_name_H-M   'P 1'
#
loop_
_entity.id
_entity.type
_entity.pdbx_description
1 polymer ?
#
loop_
_entity_poly.entity_id
_entity_poly.type
_entity_poly.pdbx_seq_one_letter_code
_entity_poly.pdbx_strand_id
1 'polypeptide(L)'
;MSSLENSGVKMNSEDWEKDEFQCCSGEIFFVLASHLPPAPKEKGSPIFLAVSKGELCLYCDKDKGKGHPSLQLKKKKLMELGTLKEQECRHFIFYKSKVGSQYTLESAAHPGWFMCTSHSPNQPVEVTDKAGKKKHIEFSFHPVHKVETSYMEASD
;
A
#
# COMPACT_ATOMS: atom_id res chain seq x y z
N MET A 1 -41.57 36.77 -36.35
CA MET A 1 -40.26 36.48 -36.97
C MET A 1 -39.24 36.92 -35.94
N SER A 2 -38.81 36.03 -35.04
CA SER A 2 -37.56 35.24 -35.17
C SER A 2 -36.36 36.15 -35.48
N SER A 3 -35.33 36.23 -34.65
CA SER A 3 -34.51 35.07 -34.33
C SER A 3 -33.77 35.17 -33.00
N LEU A 4 -33.63 33.99 -32.41
CA LEU A 4 -32.71 33.59 -31.36
C LEU A 4 -31.28 33.59 -31.94
N GLU A 5 -30.35 34.37 -31.38
CA GLU A 5 -28.92 34.19 -31.66
C GLU A 5 -28.29 33.42 -30.50
N ASN A 6 -28.14 32.12 -30.73
CA ASN A 6 -27.26 31.25 -29.94
C ASN A 6 -25.80 31.71 -30.18
N SER A 7 -25.21 32.36 -29.18
CA SER A 7 -23.75 32.50 -29.10
C SER A 7 -23.17 31.14 -28.71
N GLY A 8 -22.90 30.31 -29.72
CA GLY A 8 -22.17 29.06 -29.57
C GLY A 8 -20.73 29.36 -29.19
N VAL A 9 -20.37 29.07 -27.94
CA VAL A 9 -18.97 28.95 -27.52
C VAL A 9 -18.39 27.76 -28.28
N LYS A 10 -17.62 28.05 -29.34
CA LYS A 10 -16.79 27.04 -30.01
C LYS A 10 -15.68 26.67 -29.03
N MET A 11 -15.79 25.50 -28.41
CA MET A 11 -14.70 24.88 -27.68
C MET A 11 -13.58 24.60 -28.68
N ASN A 12 -12.43 25.22 -28.48
CA ASN A 12 -11.20 24.94 -29.20
C ASN A 12 -10.70 23.54 -28.82
N SER A 13 -10.36 22.73 -29.81
CA SER A 13 -10.06 21.31 -29.69
C SER A 13 -8.56 21.04 -29.42
N GLU A 14 -7.87 21.93 -28.71
CA GLU A 14 -6.40 21.92 -28.65
C GLU A 14 -5.86 22.09 -27.21
N ASP A 15 -6.52 21.48 -26.21
CA ASP A 15 -6.07 21.54 -24.82
C ASP A 15 -5.93 20.14 -24.19
N TRP A 16 -5.43 19.16 -24.96
CA TRP A 16 -5.36 17.75 -24.54
C TRP A 16 -3.99 17.07 -24.59
N GLU A 17 -2.89 17.80 -24.68
CA GLU A 17 -1.57 17.19 -24.52
C GLU A 17 -0.70 18.02 -23.60
N LYS A 18 -0.87 17.81 -22.27
CA LYS A 18 0.17 17.94 -21.25
C LYS A 18 -0.31 17.50 -19.85
N ASP A 19 -1.01 16.37 -19.76
CA ASP A 19 -0.81 15.55 -18.56
C ASP A 19 0.43 14.71 -18.85
N GLU A 20 1.58 15.21 -18.42
CA GLU A 20 2.77 14.39 -18.34
C GLU A 20 2.40 13.16 -17.50
N PHE A 21 2.29 12.00 -18.15
CA PHE A 21 2.26 10.73 -17.45
C PHE A 21 3.59 10.61 -16.72
N GLN A 22 3.62 11.13 -15.49
CA GLN A 22 4.72 10.91 -14.58
C GLN A 22 4.82 9.40 -14.44
N CYS A 23 5.87 8.83 -15.02
CA CYS A 23 6.23 7.45 -14.82
C CYS A 23 6.47 7.29 -13.31
N CYS A 24 5.43 6.91 -12.58
CA CYS A 24 5.56 6.56 -11.18
C CYS A 24 6.45 5.32 -11.17
N SER A 25 7.73 5.50 -10.88
CA SER A 25 8.56 4.39 -10.43
C SER A 25 7.83 3.78 -9.23
N GLY A 26 7.14 2.66 -9.44
CA GLY A 26 6.39 2.00 -8.38
C GLY A 26 7.34 1.65 -7.23
N GLU A 27 6.87 1.77 -5.99
CA GLU A 27 7.67 1.35 -4.84
C GLU A 27 7.67 -0.19 -4.76
N ILE A 28 8.84 -0.78 -4.49
CA ILE A 28 8.97 -2.22 -4.30
C ILE A 28 8.82 -2.54 -2.83
N PHE A 29 7.77 -3.30 -2.50
CA PHE A 29 7.57 -3.83 -1.16
C PHE A 29 8.38 -5.11 -0.96
N PHE A 30 9.13 -5.15 0.14
CA PHE A 30 9.79 -6.33 0.67
C PHE A 30 8.88 -6.96 1.71
N VAL A 31 8.61 -8.25 1.56
CA VAL A 31 7.67 -8.99 2.40
C VAL A 31 8.41 -10.10 3.13
N LEU A 32 8.23 -10.18 4.45
CA LEU A 32 8.76 -11.25 5.27
C LEU A 32 7.60 -11.92 6.02
N ALA A 33 7.52 -13.24 5.95
CA ALA A 33 6.57 -13.98 6.78
C ALA A 33 6.99 -13.85 8.25
N SER A 34 6.04 -13.57 9.13
CA SER A 34 6.31 -13.62 10.57
C SER A 34 6.45 -15.08 11.00
N HIS A 35 7.42 -15.35 11.88
CA HIS A 35 7.61 -16.66 12.51
C HIS A 35 6.60 -16.90 13.64
N LEU A 36 5.78 -15.90 13.97
CA LEU A 36 4.82 -15.97 15.05
C LEU A 36 3.59 -16.77 14.63
N PRO A 37 3.03 -17.60 15.53
CA PRO A 37 1.83 -18.35 15.22
C PRO A 37 0.67 -17.38 14.94
N PRO A 38 -0.22 -17.68 13.98
CA PRO A 38 -1.45 -16.93 13.81
C PRO A 38 -2.27 -16.98 15.10
N ALA A 39 -2.89 -15.87 15.51
CA ALA A 39 -3.79 -15.93 16.65
C ALA A 39 -5.03 -16.78 16.30
N PRO A 40 -5.69 -17.41 17.28
CA PRO A 40 -6.77 -18.39 17.03
C PRO A 40 -7.96 -17.88 16.20
N LYS A 41 -8.11 -16.57 16.03
CA LYS A 41 -9.21 -15.93 15.28
C LYS A 41 -8.79 -15.33 13.94
N GLU A 42 -7.50 -15.30 13.63
CA GLU A 42 -6.98 -14.61 12.45
C GLU A 42 -6.98 -15.56 11.25
N LYS A 43 -7.50 -15.09 10.11
CA LYS A 43 -7.73 -15.89 8.90
C LYS A 43 -6.63 -15.75 7.83
N GLY A 44 -5.55 -15.04 8.15
CA GLY A 44 -4.49 -14.71 7.19
C GLY A 44 -3.10 -15.08 7.67
N SER A 45 -2.14 -15.12 6.75
CA SER A 45 -0.73 -15.29 7.08
C SER A 45 -0.18 -14.00 7.71
N PRO A 46 0.47 -14.06 8.87
CA PRO A 46 1.12 -12.88 9.45
C PRO A 46 2.35 -12.52 8.64
N ILE A 47 2.42 -11.27 8.20
CA ILE A 47 3.55 -10.75 7.42
C ILE A 47 4.03 -9.39 7.94
N PHE A 48 5.31 -9.12 7.71
CA PHE A 48 5.92 -7.81 7.79
C PHE A 48 6.08 -7.24 6.37
N LEU A 49 5.91 -5.93 6.26
CA LEU A 49 6.03 -5.19 5.01
C LEU A 49 7.04 -4.06 5.19
N ALA A 50 7.96 -3.91 4.24
CA ALA A 50 8.91 -2.80 4.22
C ALA A 50 9.09 -2.25 2.81
N VAL A 51 9.50 -0.99 2.74
CA VAL A 51 9.85 -0.26 1.51
C VAL A 51 11.30 0.20 1.58
N SER A 52 11.79 0.90 0.55
CA SER A 52 13.13 1.48 0.56
C SER A 52 14.21 0.43 0.84
N LYS A 53 14.18 -0.67 0.07
CA LYS A 53 15.12 -1.81 0.21
C LYS A 53 15.09 -2.50 1.58
N GLY A 54 13.95 -2.44 2.28
CA GLY A 54 13.74 -3.10 3.55
C GLY A 54 14.16 -2.28 4.78
N GLU A 55 14.48 -1.00 4.61
CA GLU A 55 14.97 -0.12 5.70
C GLU A 55 13.84 0.59 6.47
N LEU A 56 12.66 0.71 5.86
CA LEU A 56 11.48 1.34 6.46
C LEU A 56 10.32 0.35 6.52
N CYS A 57 9.93 -0.07 7.72
CA CYS A 57 8.83 -1.00 7.91
C CYS A 57 7.49 -0.29 8.11
N LEU A 58 6.42 -0.87 7.57
CA LEU A 58 5.06 -0.43 7.86
C LEU A 58 4.68 -0.76 9.30
N TYR A 59 4.03 0.19 9.95
CA TYR A 59 3.65 0.16 11.36
C TYR A 59 2.24 0.72 11.51
N CYS A 60 1.38 0.08 12.29
CA CYS A 60 0.02 0.53 12.54
C CYS A 60 -0.21 0.70 14.04
N ASP A 61 -0.52 1.93 14.44
CA ASP A 61 -0.76 2.29 15.84
C ASP A 61 -1.65 3.53 15.92
N LYS A 62 -2.18 3.83 17.10
CA LYS A 62 -2.91 5.06 17.37
C LYS A 62 -1.94 6.23 17.39
N ASP A 63 -2.21 7.21 16.52
CA ASP A 63 -1.55 8.49 16.61
C ASP A 63 -2.03 9.24 17.87
N LYS A 64 -1.12 9.86 18.60
CA LYS A 64 -1.43 10.58 19.86
C LYS A 64 -2.20 11.85 19.51
N GLY A 65 -3.54 11.73 19.45
CA GLY A 65 -4.44 12.83 19.09
C GLY A 65 -5.54 12.43 18.12
N LYS A 66 -5.48 11.24 17.52
CA LYS A 66 -6.54 10.69 16.66
C LYS A 66 -7.32 9.61 17.39
N GLY A 67 -8.63 9.56 17.16
CA GLY A 67 -9.51 8.53 17.72
C GLY A 67 -9.37 7.16 17.07
N HIS A 68 -8.59 7.05 15.99
CA HIS A 68 -8.43 5.85 15.18
C HIS A 68 -6.95 5.58 14.87
N PRO A 69 -6.58 4.32 14.54
CA PRO A 69 -5.22 4.00 14.16
C PRO A 69 -4.81 4.66 12.85
N SER A 70 -3.49 4.75 12.63
CA SER A 70 -2.88 5.26 11.41
C SER A 70 -1.81 4.31 10.90
N LEU A 71 -1.60 4.31 9.58
CA LEU A 71 -0.47 3.63 8.95
C LEU A 71 0.72 4.58 8.93
N GLN A 72 1.89 4.07 9.34
CA GLN A 72 3.12 4.84 9.50
C GLN A 72 4.30 4.06 8.93
N LEU A 73 5.38 4.78 8.60
CA LEU A 73 6.69 4.20 8.34
C LEU A 73 7.59 4.40 9.56
N LYS A 74 8.26 3.33 9.98
CA LYS A 74 9.30 3.39 11.03
C LYS A 74 10.64 2.98 10.45
N LYS A 75 11.68 3.72 10.79
CA LYS A 75 13.08 3.38 10.47
C LYS A 75 13.49 2.16 11.28
N LYS A 76 13.35 0.99 10.67
CA LYS A 76 13.54 -0.34 11.27
C LYS A 76 13.76 -1.30 10.11
N LYS A 77 14.84 -2.08 10.14
CA LYS A 77 15.13 -3.06 9.08
C LYS A 77 14.16 -4.23 9.14
N LEU A 78 13.68 -4.68 7.99
CA LEU A 78 12.75 -5.80 7.87
C LEU A 78 13.28 -7.07 8.55
N MET A 79 14.57 -7.37 8.34
CA MET A 79 15.20 -8.56 8.90
C MET A 79 15.30 -8.53 10.44
N GLU A 80 15.33 -7.35 11.06
CA GLU A 80 15.32 -7.22 12.51
C GLU A 80 13.96 -7.60 13.11
N LEU A 81 12.85 -7.43 12.38
CA LEU A 81 11.52 -7.83 12.87
C LEU A 81 11.37 -9.35 12.96
N GLY A 82 12.09 -10.08 12.11
CA GLY A 82 12.06 -11.54 12.06
C GLY A 82 12.61 -12.24 13.30
N THR A 83 13.24 -11.54 14.23
CA THR A 83 13.80 -12.10 15.47
C THR A 83 13.11 -11.60 16.75
N LEU A 84 12.18 -10.66 16.63
CA LEU A 84 11.48 -10.06 17.76
C LEU A 84 10.32 -10.93 18.24
N LYS A 85 10.02 -10.86 19.55
CA LYS A 85 8.84 -11.49 20.13
C LYS A 85 7.58 -10.73 19.72
N GLU A 86 6.44 -11.42 19.74
CA GLU A 86 5.14 -10.86 19.32
C GLU A 86 4.83 -9.50 19.97
N GLN A 87 4.99 -9.37 21.29
CA GLN A 87 4.67 -8.13 21.99
C GLN A 87 5.46 -6.91 21.47
N GLU A 88 6.65 -7.12 20.91
CA GLU A 88 7.54 -6.07 20.42
C GLU A 88 7.25 -5.71 18.96
N CYS A 89 6.78 -6.67 18.16
CA CYS A 89 6.57 -6.50 16.73
C CYS A 89 5.09 -6.50 16.28
N ARG A 90 4.13 -6.69 17.19
CA ARG A 90 2.69 -6.79 16.88
C ARG A 90 2.17 -5.64 16.00
N HIS A 91 2.60 -4.41 16.25
CA HIS A 91 2.21 -3.23 15.47
C HIS A 91 2.77 -3.20 14.04
N PHE A 92 3.75 -4.05 13.73
CA PHE A 92 4.32 -4.22 12.39
C PHE A 92 3.69 -5.40 11.63
N ILE A 93 2.88 -6.23 12.30
CA ILE A 93 2.27 -7.41 11.68
C ILE A 93 0.97 -7.03 10.99
N PHE A 94 0.84 -7.49 9.75
CA PHE A 94 -0.41 -7.48 9.00
C PHE A 94 -0.81 -8.90 8.63
N TYR A 95 -2.09 -9.24 8.76
CA TYR A 95 -2.63 -10.51 8.28
C TYR A 95 -2.99 -10.37 6.81
N LYS A 96 -2.24 -11.08 5.97
CA LYS A 96 -2.53 -11.21 4.55
C LYS A 96 -3.52 -12.33 4.33
N SER A 97 -4.74 -11.97 3.93
CA SER A 97 -5.82 -12.92 3.64
C SER A 97 -6.22 -12.84 2.17
N LYS A 98 -6.41 -13.99 1.52
CA LYS A 98 -6.82 -14.05 0.11
C LYS A 98 -8.34 -13.83 -0.01
N VAL A 99 -8.76 -12.96 -0.94
CA VAL A 99 -10.15 -12.71 -1.29
C VAL A 99 -10.25 -12.74 -2.82
N GLY A 100 -10.88 -13.79 -3.37
CA GLY A 100 -10.87 -14.03 -4.81
C GLY A 100 -9.44 -14.19 -5.35
N SER A 101 -9.05 -13.34 -6.30
CA SER A 101 -7.69 -13.24 -6.86
C SER A 101 -6.80 -12.21 -6.15
N GLN A 102 -7.34 -11.45 -5.20
CA GLN A 102 -6.67 -10.36 -4.50
C GLN A 102 -6.41 -10.72 -3.03
N TYR A 103 -5.84 -9.76 -2.30
CA TYR A 103 -5.51 -9.89 -0.89
C TYR A 103 -5.98 -8.69 -0.09
N THR A 104 -6.40 -8.94 1.14
CA THR A 104 -6.59 -7.91 2.18
C THR A 104 -5.42 -7.95 3.15
N LEU A 105 -5.17 -6.83 3.82
CA LEU A 105 -4.10 -6.66 4.80
C LEU A 105 -4.68 -6.05 6.08
N GLU A 106 -4.97 -6.89 7.07
CA GLU A 106 -5.53 -6.46 8.36
C GLU A 106 -4.42 -6.19 9.39
N SER A 107 -4.55 -5.13 10.18
CA SER A 107 -3.59 -4.83 11.27
C SER A 107 -3.73 -5.82 12.42
N ALA A 108 -2.62 -6.41 12.88
CA ALA A 108 -2.63 -7.25 14.07
C ALA A 108 -2.82 -6.47 15.37
N ALA A 109 -2.28 -5.25 15.46
CA ALA A 109 -2.48 -4.39 16.63
C ALA A 109 -3.92 -3.84 16.73
N HIS A 110 -4.62 -3.75 15.59
CA HIS A 110 -5.98 -3.22 15.52
C HIS A 110 -6.88 -4.12 14.66
N PRO A 111 -7.38 -5.25 15.21
CA PRO A 111 -8.31 -6.13 14.49
C PRO A 111 -9.53 -5.37 13.96
N GLY A 112 -9.95 -5.72 12.75
CA GLY A 112 -10.98 -5.05 11.98
C GLY A 112 -10.49 -3.86 11.13
N TRP A 113 -9.23 -3.43 11.29
CA TRP A 113 -8.67 -2.33 10.50
C TRP A 113 -7.79 -2.85 9.37
N PHE A 114 -8.14 -2.50 8.14
CA PHE A 114 -7.48 -2.95 6.92
C PHE A 114 -6.72 -1.82 6.25
N MET A 115 -5.57 -2.13 5.65
CA MET A 115 -4.91 -1.21 4.73
C MET A 115 -5.86 -0.82 3.59
N CYS A 116 -5.87 0.45 3.21
CA CYS A 116 -6.78 0.94 2.19
C CYS A 116 -6.20 2.09 1.37
N THR A 117 -6.72 2.26 0.16
CA THR A 117 -6.48 3.42 -0.71
C THR A 117 -7.78 4.18 -0.97
N SER A 118 -7.63 5.48 -1.29
CA SER A 118 -8.72 6.32 -1.76
C SER A 118 -9.00 6.08 -3.25
N HIS A 119 -10.20 6.47 -3.72
CA HIS A 119 -10.47 6.58 -5.16
C HIS A 119 -9.82 7.80 -5.79
N SER A 120 -9.55 8.83 -4.99
CA SER A 120 -8.87 10.03 -5.47
C SER A 120 -7.37 9.75 -5.60
N PRO A 121 -6.73 10.14 -6.71
CA PRO A 121 -5.29 9.97 -6.90
C PRO A 121 -4.50 10.82 -5.89
N ASN A 122 -3.22 10.50 -5.74
CA ASN A 122 -2.26 11.24 -4.89
C ASN A 122 -2.66 11.33 -3.41
N GLN A 123 -3.49 10.41 -2.94
CA GLN A 123 -3.83 10.26 -1.53
C GLN A 123 -2.91 9.23 -0.86
N PRO A 124 -2.58 9.41 0.42
CA PRO A 124 -1.78 8.45 1.16
C PRO A 124 -2.50 7.09 1.27
N VAL A 125 -1.71 6.02 1.42
CA VAL A 125 -2.23 4.74 1.88
C VAL A 125 -2.55 4.85 3.37
N GLU A 126 -3.72 4.37 3.77
CA GLU A 126 -4.22 4.48 5.14
C GLU A 126 -4.65 3.11 5.70
N VAL A 127 -5.27 3.13 6.88
CA VAL A 127 -6.07 2.01 7.40
C VAL A 127 -7.53 2.43 7.61
N THR A 128 -8.45 1.48 7.51
CA THR A 128 -9.89 1.71 7.74
C THR A 128 -10.59 0.48 8.30
N ASP A 129 -11.60 0.71 9.12
CA ASP A 129 -12.58 -0.27 9.56
C ASP A 129 -13.82 -0.35 8.66
N LYS A 130 -13.87 0.46 7.59
CA LYS A 130 -15.01 0.58 6.68
C LYS A 130 -14.60 0.26 5.25
N ALA A 131 -14.93 -0.95 4.81
CA ALA A 131 -14.87 -1.32 3.39
C ALA A 131 -16.10 -0.79 2.64
N GLY A 132 -15.95 -0.30 1.40
CA GLY A 132 -17.09 0.12 0.58
C GLY A 132 -16.76 1.17 -0.49
N LYS A 133 -17.79 1.83 -1.04
CA LYS A 133 -17.75 2.66 -2.27
C LYS A 133 -16.71 3.79 -2.37
N LYS A 134 -15.97 4.09 -1.29
CA LYS A 134 -14.99 5.19 -1.22
C LYS A 134 -13.58 4.76 -0.82
N LYS A 135 -13.37 3.50 -0.42
CA LYS A 135 -12.06 2.99 -0.03
C LYS A 135 -11.88 1.56 -0.52
N HIS A 136 -10.75 1.29 -1.16
CA HIS A 136 -10.39 -0.05 -1.63
C HIS A 136 -9.47 -0.72 -0.62
N ILE A 137 -9.78 -1.98 -0.29
CA ILE A 137 -8.98 -2.79 0.66
C ILE A 137 -8.38 -4.05 0.01
N GLU A 138 -8.62 -4.24 -1.29
CA GLU A 138 -8.21 -5.42 -2.05
C GLU A 138 -7.02 -5.07 -2.94
N PHE A 139 -5.91 -5.79 -2.75
CA PHE A 139 -4.62 -5.52 -3.39
C PHE A 139 -4.14 -6.75 -4.17
N SER A 140 -3.54 -6.51 -5.32
CA SER A 140 -2.82 -7.53 -6.09
C SER A 140 -1.33 -7.43 -5.79
N PHE A 141 -0.69 -8.57 -5.54
CA PHE A 141 0.77 -8.65 -5.31
C PHE A 141 1.42 -9.20 -6.57
N HIS A 142 2.21 -8.37 -7.24
CA HIS A 142 2.95 -8.75 -8.44
C HIS A 142 4.43 -8.92 -8.08
N PRO A 143 4.99 -10.13 -8.17
CA PRO A 143 6.42 -10.33 -7.96
C PRO A 143 7.22 -9.50 -8.94
N VAL A 144 8.26 -8.82 -8.44
CA VAL A 144 9.22 -8.15 -9.33
C VAL A 144 10.23 -9.19 -9.77
N HIS A 145 10.25 -9.50 -11.06
CA HIS A 145 11.33 -10.29 -11.65
C HIS A 145 12.51 -9.36 -11.87
N LYS A 146 13.51 -9.40 -10.98
CA LYS A 146 14.80 -8.77 -11.27
C LYS A 146 15.70 -9.81 -11.95
N VAL A 147 15.82 -9.73 -13.28
CA VAL A 147 17.02 -10.24 -13.96
C VAL A 147 18.07 -9.17 -13.80
N GLU A 148 19.05 -9.42 -12.94
CA GLU A 148 20.24 -8.58 -12.84
C GLU A 148 21.47 -9.49 -12.93
N THR A 149 21.67 -10.03 -14.14
CA THR A 149 22.96 -10.54 -14.63
C THR A 149 23.39 -9.70 -15.82
N SER A 150 23.92 -8.53 -15.53
CA SER A 150 24.84 -7.75 -16.36
C SER A 150 25.33 -6.66 -15.42
N TYR A 151 26.46 -6.81 -14.75
CA TYR A 151 27.78 -6.82 -15.36
C TYR A 151 28.63 -7.96 -14.76
N MET A 152 28.81 -9.05 -15.50
CA MET A 152 30.05 -9.83 -15.41
C MET A 152 31.05 -9.20 -16.38
N GLU A 153 32.18 -8.79 -15.81
CA GLU A 153 33.53 -8.94 -16.35
C GLU A 153 33.74 -8.74 -17.86
N ALA A 154 34.36 -7.60 -18.20
CA ALA A 154 35.53 -7.49 -19.07
C ALA A 154 36.08 -6.06 -18.83
N SER A 155 37.37 -5.81 -18.63
CA SER A 155 38.53 -6.38 -19.30
C SER A 155 39.80 -6.03 -18.49
N ASP A 156 40.74 -6.99 -18.44
CA ASP A 156 42.17 -6.95 -18.10
C ASP A 156 42.72 -5.95 -17.06
#